data_AF-A0A7J7NZF9-F1
#
_entry.id   AF-A0A7J7NZF9-F1
#
_cell.length_a   1.000
_cell.length_b   1.000
_cell.length_c   1.000
_cell.angle_alpha   90.00
_cell.angle_beta   90.00
_cell.angle_gamma   90.00
#
_symmetry.space_group_name_H-M   'P 1'
#
loop_
_entity.id
_entity.type
_entity.pdbx_description
1 polymer ?
#
loop_
_entity_poly.entity_id
_entity_poly.type
_entity_poly.pdbx_seq_one_letter_code
_entity_poly.pdbx_strand_id
1 'polypeptide(L)'
;MLKIFCFFINLSRSNEDLRNPVCDTMGYQLKKENLIKPKKKRPLRKGIVETSYESDTTLVNSLAEKCLKVIEDRKLIIFKIECDVVIVGSGCGGGVAATVLAKSGQIMVVVEKGHYFVAEDYSSLEGPSLNQLYESGGVLSTLDGKCMKLAGSTVGGGSAVNWFASIKIPTSILKKWSLDHKILFFGSSDYVSAMDTLCKRIGVTERCSEEGFHNQVLRKVYKNIGLKVENVPWNCSEDHSCSSYCYGCKVGNK
;
A
#
# COMPACT_ATOMS: atom_id res chain seq x y z
N MET A 1 32.87 -33.22 -24.04
CA MET A 1 31.41 -33.40 -23.94
C MET A 1 30.77 -32.01 -23.83
N LEU A 2 30.10 -31.55 -24.89
CA LEU A 2 29.50 -30.20 -24.96
C LEU A 2 28.07 -30.29 -24.41
N LYS A 3 27.74 -29.52 -23.36
CA LYS A 3 26.35 -29.38 -22.88
C LYS A 3 25.83 -28.02 -23.32
N ILE A 4 24.81 -28.01 -24.16
CA ILE A 4 24.10 -26.80 -24.60
C ILE A 4 22.83 -26.72 -23.76
N PHE A 5 22.65 -25.60 -23.07
CA PHE A 5 21.40 -25.27 -22.39
C PHE A 5 20.70 -24.17 -23.20
N CYS A 6 19.51 -24.45 -23.73
CA CYS A 6 18.66 -23.45 -24.35
C CYS A 6 17.61 -23.00 -23.33
N PHE A 7 17.59 -21.71 -23.01
CA PHE A 7 16.58 -21.11 -22.14
C PHE A 7 15.50 -20.48 -23.01
N PHE A 8 14.30 -21.05 -23.02
CA PHE A 8 13.16 -20.47 -23.73
C PHE A 8 12.34 -19.62 -22.75
N ILE A 9 12.35 -18.30 -22.94
CA ILE A 9 11.47 -17.39 -22.20
C ILE A 9 10.20 -17.20 -23.03
N ASN A 10 9.08 -17.74 -22.56
CA ASN A 10 7.77 -17.52 -23.16
C ASN A 10 7.06 -16.41 -22.37
N LEU A 11 6.85 -15.26 -23.00
CA LEU A 11 6.11 -14.14 -22.40
C LEU A 11 4.66 -14.23 -22.84
N SER A 12 3.74 -14.36 -21.89
CA SER A 12 2.30 -14.28 -22.14
C SER A 12 1.68 -13.14 -21.36
N ARG A 13 0.71 -12.46 -21.98
CA ARG A 13 0.01 -11.30 -21.40
C ARG A 13 -1.38 -11.72 -20.94
N SER A 14 -1.76 -11.25 -19.76
CA SER A 14 -3.15 -11.32 -19.29
C SER A 14 -3.94 -10.12 -19.80
N ASN A 15 -5.19 -10.33 -20.19
CA ASN A 15 -6.12 -9.25 -20.56
C ASN A 15 -6.88 -8.70 -19.33
N GLU A 16 -7.78 -7.73 -19.55
CA GLU A 16 -8.59 -7.10 -18.50
C GLU A 16 -9.50 -8.10 -17.75
N ASP A 17 -9.88 -9.19 -18.40
CA ASP A 17 -10.65 -10.29 -17.82
C ASP A 17 -9.78 -11.30 -17.06
N LEU A 18 -8.49 -11.00 -16.85
CA LEU A 18 -7.49 -11.89 -16.26
C LEU A 18 -7.31 -13.21 -17.03
N ARG A 19 -7.71 -13.29 -18.30
CA ARG A 19 -7.43 -14.45 -19.15
C ARG A 19 -5.99 -14.40 -19.66
N ASN A 20 -5.33 -15.54 -19.63
CA ASN A 20 -4.01 -15.74 -20.18
C ASN A 20 -4.03 -16.96 -21.12
N PRO A 21 -3.77 -16.80 -22.43
CA PRO A 21 -3.86 -17.90 -23.39
C PRO A 21 -2.95 -19.10 -23.06
N VAL A 22 -1.81 -18.86 -22.42
CA VAL A 22 -0.89 -19.93 -22.01
C VAL A 22 -1.47 -20.72 -20.84
N CYS A 23 -2.10 -20.05 -19.87
CA CYS A 23 -2.83 -20.73 -18.79
C CYS A 23 -3.97 -21.59 -19.35
N ASP A 24 -4.76 -21.04 -20.28
CA ASP A 24 -5.85 -21.76 -20.94
C ASP A 24 -5.33 -23.02 -21.67
N THR A 25 -4.21 -22.90 -22.39
CA THR A 25 -3.56 -24.01 -23.11
C THR A 25 -3.04 -25.10 -22.17
N MET A 26 -2.53 -24.72 -21.00
CA MET A 26 -2.08 -25.67 -19.98
C MET A 26 -3.22 -26.29 -19.15
N GLY A 27 -4.48 -25.90 -19.39
CA GLY A 27 -5.61 -26.30 -18.55
C GLY A 27 -5.54 -25.71 -17.14
N TYR A 28 -4.69 -24.71 -16.92
CA TYR A 28 -4.55 -24.04 -15.63
C TYR A 28 -5.62 -22.95 -15.51
N GLN A 29 -6.65 -23.21 -14.71
CA GLN A 29 -7.67 -22.21 -14.39
C GLN A 29 -7.24 -21.40 -13.17
N LEU A 30 -7.05 -20.10 -13.38
CA LEU A 30 -6.95 -19.16 -12.26
C LEU A 30 -8.25 -19.24 -11.46
N LYS A 31 -8.16 -19.40 -10.13
CA LYS A 31 -9.31 -19.25 -9.24
C LYS A 31 -9.91 -17.88 -9.55
N LYS A 32 -11.11 -17.86 -10.14
CA LYS A 32 -11.85 -16.61 -10.33
C LYS A 32 -12.12 -16.07 -8.92
N GLU A 33 -11.39 -15.04 -8.52
CA GLU A 33 -11.77 -14.25 -7.36
C GLU A 33 -13.22 -13.84 -7.59
N ASN A 34 -14.12 -14.07 -6.63
CA ASN A 34 -15.51 -13.66 -6.74
C ASN A 34 -15.57 -12.12 -6.79
N LEU A 35 -15.39 -11.56 -8.00
CA LEU A 35 -15.37 -10.13 -8.31
C LEU A 35 -16.76 -9.51 -8.22
N ILE A 36 -17.81 -10.34 -8.10
CA ILE A 36 -19.18 -9.88 -7.89
C ILE A 36 -19.42 -9.74 -6.39
N LYS A 37 -18.79 -8.73 -5.79
CA LYS A 37 -19.26 -8.17 -4.51
C LYS A 37 -20.06 -6.90 -4.84
N PRO A 38 -21.15 -6.60 -4.11
CA PRO A 38 -21.87 -5.34 -4.32
C PRO A 38 -20.90 -4.17 -4.18
N LYS A 39 -21.05 -3.14 -5.04
CA LYS A 39 -20.22 -1.92 -4.99
C LYS A 39 -20.07 -1.48 -3.54
N LYS A 40 -18.89 -1.64 -2.95
CA LYS A 40 -18.68 -1.25 -1.57
C LYS A 40 -18.79 0.26 -1.50
N LYS A 41 -19.33 0.77 -0.38
CA LYS A 41 -19.30 2.20 -0.10
C LYS A 41 -17.85 2.67 -0.14
N ARG A 42 -17.56 3.76 -0.85
CA ARG A 42 -16.24 4.41 -0.83
C ARG A 42 -16.04 5.08 0.52
N PRO A 43 -15.24 4.53 1.46
CA PRO A 43 -15.29 4.96 2.86
C PRO A 43 -14.89 6.42 3.08
N LEU A 44 -13.91 6.90 2.30
CA LEU A 44 -13.38 8.27 2.44
C LEU A 44 -14.11 9.29 1.57
N ARG A 45 -15.05 8.89 0.70
CA ARG A 45 -15.66 9.77 -0.30
C ARG A 45 -16.32 11.01 0.31
N LYS A 46 -16.89 10.89 1.52
CA LYS A 46 -17.55 12.02 2.20
C LYS A 46 -16.57 13.14 2.57
N GLY A 47 -15.31 12.81 2.88
CA GLY A 47 -14.30 13.74 3.36
C GLY A 47 -13.23 14.13 2.34
N ILE A 48 -13.27 13.57 1.13
CA ILE A 48 -12.31 13.85 0.06
C ILE A 48 -12.85 14.97 -0.84
N VAL A 49 -11.96 15.88 -1.23
CA VAL A 49 -12.13 16.83 -2.32
C VAL A 49 -11.03 16.55 -3.33
N GLU A 50 -11.39 16.17 -4.55
CA GLU A 50 -10.43 15.87 -5.62
C GLU A 50 -10.27 17.10 -6.51
N THR A 51 -9.18 17.82 -6.32
CA THR A 51 -8.92 19.12 -6.97
C THR A 51 -8.91 19.04 -8.50
N SER A 52 -8.62 17.87 -9.08
CA SER A 52 -8.67 17.65 -10.53
C SER A 52 -10.07 17.80 -11.14
N TYR A 53 -11.12 17.72 -10.32
CA TYR A 53 -12.52 17.90 -10.74
C TYR A 53 -13.10 19.25 -10.32
N GLU A 54 -12.27 20.13 -9.74
CA GLU A 54 -12.71 21.39 -9.17
C GLU A 54 -12.21 22.58 -9.99
N SER A 55 -13.05 23.60 -10.10
CA SER A 55 -12.66 24.97 -10.46
C SER A 55 -12.38 25.79 -9.20
N ASP A 56 -11.80 26.98 -9.34
CA ASP A 56 -11.57 27.90 -8.21
C ASP A 56 -12.83 28.13 -7.37
N THR A 57 -13.98 28.34 -8.01
CA THR A 57 -15.26 28.57 -7.34
C THR A 57 -15.79 27.31 -6.66
N THR A 58 -15.72 26.16 -7.34
CA THR A 58 -16.27 24.91 -6.79
C THR A 58 -15.39 24.36 -5.67
N LEU A 59 -14.08 24.58 -5.72
CA LEU A 59 -13.14 24.20 -4.66
C LEU A 59 -13.49 24.86 -3.34
N VAL A 60 -13.75 26.18 -3.34
CA VAL A 60 -14.15 26.92 -2.13
C VAL A 60 -15.44 26.34 -1.54
N ASN A 61 -16.43 26.09 -2.39
CA ASN A 61 -17.71 25.51 -1.96
C ASN A 61 -17.54 24.09 -1.41
N SER A 62 -16.81 23.22 -2.12
CA SER A 62 -16.53 21.84 -1.71
C SER A 62 -15.81 21.77 -0.38
N LEU A 63 -14.84 22.66 -0.13
CA LEU A 63 -14.14 22.75 1.16
C LEU A 63 -15.04 23.29 2.27
N ALA A 64 -15.85 24.32 1.98
CA ALA A 64 -16.82 24.87 2.93
C ALA A 64 -17.87 23.83 3.36
N GLU A 65 -18.33 22.97 2.43
CA GLU A 65 -19.21 21.84 2.72
C GLU A 65 -18.57 20.78 3.65
N LYS A 66 -17.23 20.77 3.76
CA LYS A 66 -16.49 19.95 4.75
C LYS A 66 -16.22 20.70 6.05
N CYS A 67 -16.92 21.82 6.28
CA CYS A 67 -16.78 22.68 7.45
C CYS A 67 -15.38 23.32 7.58
N LEU A 68 -14.63 23.46 6.47
CA LEU A 68 -13.37 24.19 6.47
C LEU A 68 -13.63 25.66 6.15
N LYS A 69 -13.02 26.57 6.91
CA LYS A 69 -13.04 27.99 6.57
C LYS A 69 -11.98 28.24 5.50
N VAL A 70 -12.39 28.80 4.37
CA VAL A 70 -11.52 29.10 3.24
C VAL A 70 -11.58 30.59 2.92
N ILE A 71 -10.42 31.21 2.78
CA ILE A 71 -10.27 32.60 2.37
C ILE A 71 -9.56 32.61 1.02
N GLU A 72 -10.24 33.12 0.00
CA GLU A 72 -9.68 33.33 -1.33
C GLU A 72 -8.94 34.68 -1.37
N ASP A 73 -7.66 34.67 -1.75
CA ASP A 73 -6.88 35.88 -2.04
C ASP A 73 -6.64 35.98 -3.56
N ARG A 74 -7.54 36.71 -4.23
CA ARG A 74 -7.51 36.89 -5.69
C ARG A 74 -6.29 37.63 -6.21
N LYS A 75 -5.60 38.40 -5.37
CA LYS A 75 -4.41 39.15 -5.79
C LYS A 75 -3.20 38.23 -5.89
N LEU A 76 -3.10 37.26 -4.99
CA LEU A 76 -2.01 36.30 -4.94
C LEU A 76 -2.35 34.96 -5.61
N ILE A 77 -3.61 34.76 -6.03
CA ILE A 77 -4.12 33.50 -6.61
C ILE A 77 -3.83 32.34 -5.64
N ILE A 78 -4.20 32.53 -4.37
CA ILE A 78 -4.05 31.53 -3.31
C ILE A 78 -5.35 31.34 -2.53
N PHE A 79 -5.56 30.12 -2.05
CA PHE A 79 -6.59 29.79 -1.07
C PHE A 79 -5.94 29.56 0.28
N LYS A 80 -6.45 30.20 1.33
CA LYS A 80 -6.02 29.99 2.72
C LYS A 80 -7.07 29.16 3.43
N ILE A 81 -6.69 28.00 3.95
CA ILE A 81 -7.57 27.08 4.67
C ILE A 81 -7.21 27.12 6.15
N GLU A 82 -8.17 27.44 7.01
CA GLU A 82 -7.99 27.45 8.46
C GLU A 82 -8.10 26.02 9.02
N CYS A 83 -7.06 25.54 9.68
CA CYS A 83 -7.03 24.24 10.36
C CYS A 83 -5.99 24.24 11.48
N ASP A 84 -6.12 23.31 12.42
CA ASP A 84 -5.17 23.12 13.52
C ASP A 84 -3.93 22.33 13.08
N VAL A 85 -4.11 21.38 12.16
CA VAL A 85 -3.05 20.49 11.68
C VAL A 85 -3.16 20.26 10.17
N VAL A 86 -2.01 20.34 9.48
CA VAL A 86 -1.85 19.89 8.10
C VAL A 86 -0.96 18.66 8.07
N ILE A 87 -1.46 17.57 7.46
CA ILE A 87 -0.68 16.37 7.18
C ILE A 87 -0.42 16.32 5.68
N VAL A 88 0.86 16.27 5.30
CA VAL A 88 1.28 16.15 3.91
C VAL A 88 1.61 14.68 3.63
N GLY A 89 0.81 14.06 2.76
CA GLY A 89 0.88 12.65 2.40
C GLY A 89 -0.02 11.78 3.28
N SER A 90 -0.82 10.93 2.65
CA SER A 90 -1.77 10.03 3.30
C SER A 90 -1.23 8.60 3.50
N GLY A 91 0.08 8.42 3.35
CA GLY A 91 0.77 7.13 3.47
C GLY A 91 0.74 6.51 4.87
N CYS A 92 1.55 5.47 5.10
CA CYS A 92 1.59 4.72 6.37
C CYS A 92 1.76 5.62 7.61
N GLY A 93 2.60 6.65 7.52
CA GLY A 93 2.80 7.62 8.60
C GLY A 93 1.64 8.61 8.72
N GLY A 94 1.25 9.23 7.61
CA GLY A 94 0.20 10.25 7.58
C GLY A 94 -1.16 9.71 8.00
N GLY A 95 -1.55 8.52 7.53
CA GLY A 95 -2.81 7.89 7.93
C GLY A 95 -2.87 7.51 9.42
N VAL A 96 -1.74 7.10 10.00
CA VAL A 96 -1.66 6.83 11.45
C VAL A 96 -1.71 8.13 12.25
N ALA A 97 -0.95 9.15 11.86
CA ALA A 97 -1.00 10.46 12.49
C ALA A 97 -2.41 11.06 12.43
N ALA A 98 -3.05 11.00 11.26
CA ALA A 98 -4.42 11.44 11.05
C ALA A 98 -5.41 10.71 11.97
N THR A 99 -5.26 9.40 12.11
CA THR A 99 -6.10 8.59 13.01
C THR A 99 -5.97 9.02 14.47
N VAL A 100 -4.75 9.31 14.93
CA VAL A 100 -4.49 9.69 16.32
C VAL A 100 -5.03 11.09 16.59
N LEU A 101 -4.77 12.05 15.69
CA LEU A 101 -5.20 13.44 15.82
C LEU A 101 -6.71 13.60 15.61
N ALA A 102 -7.36 12.79 14.78
CA ALA A 102 -8.82 12.83 14.63
C ALA A 102 -9.56 12.55 15.95
N LYS A 103 -8.92 11.85 16.90
CA LYS A 103 -9.51 11.56 18.22
C LYS A 103 -9.41 12.73 19.21
N SER A 104 -8.57 13.74 18.94
CA SER A 104 -8.43 14.92 19.82
C SER A 104 -9.43 16.03 19.50
N GLY A 105 -10.26 15.88 18.46
CA GLY A 105 -11.23 16.89 18.04
C GLY A 105 -10.65 18.04 17.23
N GLN A 106 -9.38 17.96 16.83
CA GLN A 106 -8.71 18.97 16.00
C GLN A 106 -9.25 19.00 14.57
N ILE A 107 -9.33 20.19 13.98
CA ILE A 107 -9.63 20.39 12.56
C ILE A 107 -8.35 20.13 11.78
N MET A 108 -8.37 19.13 10.90
CA MET A 108 -7.19 18.66 10.20
C MET A 108 -7.43 18.54 8.70
N VAL A 109 -6.42 18.90 7.92
CA VAL A 109 -6.39 18.71 6.47
C VAL A 109 -5.28 17.73 6.11
N VAL A 110 -5.62 16.70 5.34
CA VAL A 110 -4.64 15.77 4.75
C VAL A 110 -4.51 16.10 3.27
N VAL A 111 -3.31 16.45 2.84
CA VAL A 111 -3.00 16.75 1.43
C VAL A 111 -2.31 15.55 0.81
N GLU A 112 -2.90 14.98 -0.22
CA GLU A 112 -2.36 13.86 -0.98
C GLU A 112 -2.22 14.26 -2.44
N LYS A 113 -1.12 13.87 -3.08
CA LYS A 113 -0.87 14.13 -4.50
C LYS A 113 -1.59 13.10 -5.37
N GLY A 114 -1.64 11.86 -4.90
CA GLY A 114 -2.26 10.76 -5.63
C GLY A 114 -3.80 10.75 -5.59
N HIS A 115 -4.38 9.93 -6.46
CA HIS A 115 -5.83 9.75 -6.52
C HIS A 115 -6.35 8.77 -5.46
N TYR A 116 -7.67 8.79 -5.24
CA TYR A 116 -8.34 7.89 -4.31
C TYR A 116 -9.01 6.71 -5.03
N PHE A 117 -8.41 5.53 -4.86
CA PHE A 117 -8.92 4.28 -5.41
C PHE A 117 -9.57 3.41 -4.33
N VAL A 118 -10.61 2.68 -4.73
CA VAL A 118 -11.16 1.55 -3.98
C VAL A 118 -10.93 0.23 -4.72
N ALA A 119 -11.24 -0.88 -4.06
CA ALA A 119 -11.00 -2.23 -4.56
C ALA A 119 -11.50 -2.46 -6.00
N GLU A 120 -12.68 -1.89 -6.33
CA GLU A 120 -13.32 -2.00 -7.64
C GLU A 120 -12.64 -1.17 -8.74
N ASP A 121 -11.82 -0.18 -8.38
CA ASP A 121 -11.15 0.70 -9.34
C ASP A 121 -9.82 0.13 -9.85
N TYR A 122 -9.21 -0.79 -9.10
CA TYR A 122 -7.91 -1.34 -9.47
C TYR A 122 -8.02 -2.16 -10.76
N SER A 123 -7.15 -1.91 -11.73
CA SER A 123 -7.13 -2.67 -12.97
C SER A 123 -6.55 -4.08 -12.78
N SER A 124 -5.60 -4.25 -11.85
CA SER A 124 -4.69 -5.39 -11.73
C SER A 124 -3.78 -5.63 -12.95
N LEU A 125 -3.79 -4.71 -13.91
CA LEU A 125 -2.88 -4.72 -15.05
C LEU A 125 -1.66 -3.88 -14.71
N GLU A 126 -0.48 -4.40 -15.02
CA GLU A 126 0.81 -3.76 -14.72
C GLU A 126 0.87 -2.32 -15.23
N GLY A 127 0.69 -2.09 -16.54
CA GLY A 127 0.84 -0.76 -17.14
C GLY A 127 -0.07 0.31 -16.51
N PRO A 128 -1.40 0.15 -16.50
CA PRO A 128 -2.30 1.11 -15.87
C PRO A 128 -2.02 1.30 -14.38
N SER A 129 -1.73 0.22 -13.66
CA SER A 129 -1.51 0.29 -12.20
C SER A 129 -0.20 0.99 -11.85
N LEU A 130 0.86 0.79 -12.63
CA LEU A 130 2.10 1.55 -12.49
C LEU A 130 1.85 3.05 -12.69
N ASN A 131 1.16 3.43 -13.77
CA ASN A 131 0.86 4.83 -14.05
C ASN A 131 -0.03 5.51 -13.00
N GLN A 132 -0.98 4.77 -12.43
CA GLN A 132 -1.98 5.33 -11.51
C GLN A 132 -1.55 5.30 -10.04
N LEU A 133 -0.80 4.28 -9.63
CA LEU A 133 -0.54 4.01 -8.21
C LEU A 133 0.89 4.33 -7.79
N TYR A 134 1.82 4.52 -8.73
CA TYR A 134 3.24 4.74 -8.44
C TYR A 134 3.73 6.10 -8.93
N GLU A 135 4.66 6.66 -8.16
CA GLU A 135 5.42 7.85 -8.54
C GLU A 135 6.16 7.61 -9.87
N SER A 136 6.03 8.55 -10.80
CA SER A 136 6.68 8.50 -12.12
C SER A 136 6.44 7.17 -12.87
N GLY A 137 5.26 6.56 -12.69
CA GLY A 137 4.94 5.27 -13.31
C GLY A 137 5.82 4.11 -12.83
N GLY A 138 6.43 4.22 -11.65
CA GLY A 138 7.37 3.25 -11.11
C GLY A 138 8.83 3.47 -11.50
N VAL A 139 9.14 4.49 -12.31
CA VAL A 139 10.52 4.80 -12.75
C VAL A 139 11.03 6.04 -12.03
N LEU A 140 11.26 5.93 -10.72
CA LEU A 140 11.86 6.99 -9.92
C LEU A 140 13.32 6.66 -9.60
N SER A 141 14.26 7.18 -10.39
CA SER A 141 15.69 6.90 -10.25
C SER A 141 16.49 8.03 -9.56
N THR A 142 17.69 7.71 -9.09
CA THR A 142 18.73 8.71 -8.81
C THR A 142 19.24 9.33 -10.10
N LEU A 143 19.80 10.55 -10.04
CA LEU A 143 20.34 11.26 -11.21
C LEU A 143 21.41 10.46 -11.96
N ASP A 144 22.18 9.65 -11.23
CA ASP A 144 23.21 8.78 -11.80
C ASP A 144 22.70 7.38 -12.20
N GLY A 145 21.39 7.12 -12.05
CA GLY A 145 20.73 5.87 -12.45
C GLY A 145 21.06 4.63 -11.61
N LYS A 146 21.87 4.76 -10.55
CA LYS A 146 22.34 3.61 -9.76
C LYS A 146 21.28 3.03 -8.83
N CYS A 147 20.26 3.80 -8.47
CA CYS A 147 19.18 3.35 -7.61
C CYS A 147 17.84 3.73 -8.22
N MET A 148 16.91 2.79 -8.19
CA MET A 148 15.51 2.99 -8.56
C MET A 148 14.64 2.76 -7.32
N LYS A 149 13.65 3.63 -7.13
CA LYS A 149 12.70 3.61 -6.02
C LYS A 149 11.30 3.34 -6.56
N LEU A 150 10.56 2.49 -5.86
CA LEU A 150 9.13 2.34 -6.07
C LEU A 150 8.41 3.02 -4.91
N ALA A 151 7.68 4.09 -5.20
CA ALA A 151 6.93 4.86 -4.22
C ALA A 151 5.47 4.93 -4.64
N GLY A 152 4.54 4.63 -3.74
CA GLY A 152 3.12 4.76 -4.01
C GLY A 152 2.70 6.23 -4.05
N SER A 153 1.96 6.63 -5.08
CA SER A 153 1.38 7.97 -5.27
C SER A 153 -0.14 7.86 -5.43
N THR A 154 -0.80 7.50 -4.33
CA THR A 154 -2.24 7.24 -4.22
C THR A 154 -2.66 7.48 -2.76
N VAL A 155 -3.95 7.63 -2.48
CA VAL A 155 -4.41 7.66 -1.08
C VAL A 155 -4.03 6.36 -0.37
N GLY A 156 -3.28 6.47 0.74
CA GLY A 156 -2.62 5.35 1.43
C GLY A 156 -1.15 5.15 1.03
N GLY A 157 -0.69 5.77 -0.05
CA GLY A 157 0.70 5.78 -0.50
C GLY A 157 1.29 4.37 -0.64
N GLY A 158 2.46 4.14 -0.04
CA GLY A 158 3.15 2.85 -0.09
C GLY A 158 2.34 1.68 0.49
N SER A 159 1.42 1.90 1.44
CA SER A 159 0.60 0.81 1.97
C SER A 159 -0.43 0.31 0.95
N ALA A 160 -0.83 1.13 -0.02
CA ALA A 160 -1.72 0.68 -1.09
C ALA A 160 -1.03 -0.33 -2.04
N VAL A 161 0.28 -0.17 -2.27
CA VAL A 161 1.05 -0.92 -3.30
C VAL A 161 2.11 -1.88 -2.75
N ASN A 162 2.32 -1.97 -1.44
CA ASN A 162 3.28 -2.92 -0.85
C ASN A 162 2.81 -4.40 -0.91
N TRP A 163 3.64 -5.30 -0.39
CA TRP A 163 3.39 -6.74 -0.36
C TRP A 163 2.86 -7.28 0.99
N PHE A 164 2.09 -6.48 1.74
CA PHE A 164 1.48 -6.84 3.04
C PHE A 164 2.44 -7.20 4.20
N ALA A 165 3.71 -7.47 3.92
CA ALA A 165 4.69 -7.86 4.93
C ALA A 165 4.80 -6.79 6.02
N SER A 166 4.59 -7.21 7.26
CA SER A 166 4.47 -6.37 8.45
C SER A 166 5.45 -6.86 9.52
N ILE A 167 6.73 -6.72 9.23
CA ILE A 167 7.82 -7.28 10.04
C ILE A 167 8.18 -6.28 11.16
N LYS A 168 8.14 -6.75 12.41
CA LYS A 168 8.63 -5.95 13.55
C LYS A 168 10.16 -5.83 13.51
N ILE A 169 10.67 -4.68 13.95
CA ILE A 169 12.11 -4.44 14.01
C ILE A 169 12.75 -5.44 14.99
N PRO A 170 13.81 -6.17 14.61
CA PRO A 170 14.49 -7.09 15.52
C PRO A 170 15.03 -6.38 16.75
N THR A 171 14.94 -7.03 17.92
CA THR A 171 15.39 -6.46 19.20
C THR A 171 16.86 -6.03 19.19
N SER A 172 17.72 -6.72 18.45
CA SER A 172 19.13 -6.34 18.28
C SER A 172 19.29 -4.96 17.62
N ILE A 173 18.45 -4.65 16.63
CA ILE A 173 18.45 -3.36 15.94
C ILE A 173 17.89 -2.26 16.85
N LEU A 174 16.80 -2.54 17.57
CA LEU A 174 16.24 -1.60 18.55
C LEU A 174 17.26 -1.22 19.64
N LYS A 175 17.98 -2.22 20.17
CA LYS A 175 19.07 -2.00 21.13
C LYS A 175 20.17 -1.13 20.54
N LYS A 176 20.59 -1.42 19.31
CA LYS A 176 21.59 -0.61 18.59
C LYS A 176 21.14 0.85 18.44
N TRP A 177 19.89 1.09 18.03
CA TRP A 177 19.35 2.45 17.88
C TRP A 177 19.25 3.19 19.21
N SER A 178 18.85 2.49 20.28
CA SER A 178 18.72 3.08 21.61
C SER A 178 20.07 3.37 22.26
N LEU A 179 20.98 2.39 22.28
CA LEU A 179 22.25 2.47 23.02
C LEU A 179 23.36 3.15 22.22
N ASP A 180 23.58 2.70 20.98
CA ASP A 180 24.72 3.16 20.18
C ASP A 180 24.43 4.52 19.54
N HIS A 181 23.18 4.71 19.06
CA HIS A 181 22.74 5.95 18.42
C HIS A 181 21.98 6.90 19.34
N LYS A 182 21.81 6.53 20.62
CA LYS A 182 21.21 7.37 21.67
C LYS A 182 19.76 7.80 21.40
N ILE A 183 19.01 7.02 20.63
CA ILE A 183 17.59 7.27 20.35
C ILE A 183 16.75 6.46 21.34
N LEU A 184 16.66 6.95 22.57
CA LEU A 184 16.11 6.23 23.73
C LEU A 184 14.68 5.71 23.52
N PHE A 185 13.87 6.37 22.68
CA PHE A 185 12.51 5.95 22.35
C PHE A 185 12.44 4.51 21.87
N PHE A 186 13.40 4.03 21.06
CA PHE A 186 13.39 2.65 20.55
C PHE A 186 13.68 1.59 21.61
N GLY A 187 14.17 2.00 22.80
CA GLY A 187 14.34 1.12 23.96
C GLY A 187 13.23 1.26 25.01
N SER A 188 12.23 2.11 24.80
CA SER A 188 11.19 2.39 25.78
C SER A 188 10.00 1.42 25.68
N SER A 189 9.22 1.34 26.75
CA SER A 189 7.92 0.66 26.75
C SER A 189 6.92 1.28 25.78
N ASP A 190 7.06 2.59 25.49
CA ASP A 190 6.14 3.31 24.61
C ASP A 190 6.26 2.83 23.17
N TYR A 191 7.48 2.57 22.68
CA TYR A 191 7.68 2.00 21.35
C TYR A 191 7.05 0.61 21.24
N VAL A 192 7.24 -0.24 22.26
CA VAL A 192 6.66 -1.59 22.29
C VAL A 192 5.14 -1.51 22.28
N SER A 193 4.55 -0.66 23.13
CA SER A 193 3.11 -0.43 23.20
C SER A 193 2.53 0.11 21.88
N ALA A 194 3.24 1.05 21.24
CA ALA A 194 2.84 1.61 19.94
C ALA A 194 2.85 0.54 18.84
N MET A 195 3.90 -0.28 18.77
CA MET A 195 4.00 -1.38 17.80
C MET A 195 2.89 -2.42 18.01
N ASP A 196 2.63 -2.84 19.25
CA ASP A 196 1.59 -3.82 19.55
C ASP A 196 0.19 -3.27 19.22
N THR A 197 -0.07 -2.01 19.56
CA THR A 197 -1.31 -1.32 19.22
C THR A 197 -1.52 -1.25 17.70
N LEU A 198 -0.48 -0.90 16.96
CA LEU A 198 -0.55 -0.80 15.49
C LEU A 198 -0.73 -2.18 14.84
N CYS A 199 0.07 -3.17 15.23
CA CYS A 199 -0.02 -4.53 14.70
C CYS A 199 -1.42 -5.13 14.96
N LYS A 200 -1.99 -4.90 16.14
CA LYS A 200 -3.36 -5.31 16.46
C LYS A 200 -4.39 -4.57 15.59
N ARG A 201 -4.23 -3.25 15.42
CA ARG A 201 -5.16 -2.43 14.62
C ARG A 201 -5.22 -2.84 13.16
N ILE A 202 -4.07 -3.14 12.55
CA ILE A 202 -3.99 -3.54 11.13
C ILE A 202 -4.14 -5.05 10.92
N GLY A 203 -4.37 -5.81 12.00
CA GLY A 203 -4.64 -7.26 11.91
C GLY A 203 -3.43 -8.08 11.47
N VAL A 204 -2.22 -7.75 11.93
CA VAL A 204 -1.02 -8.54 11.60
C VAL A 204 -1.19 -9.98 12.11
N THR A 205 -0.97 -10.94 11.22
CA THR A 205 -1.00 -12.38 11.51
C THR A 205 0.15 -13.09 10.82
N GLU A 206 0.55 -14.25 11.34
CA GLU A 206 1.51 -15.17 10.71
C GLU A 206 0.81 -16.43 10.17
N ARG A 207 -0.52 -16.47 10.30
CA ARG A 207 -1.35 -17.59 9.87
C ARG A 207 -1.69 -17.43 8.40
N CYS A 208 -1.58 -18.55 7.69
CA CYS A 208 -1.92 -18.68 6.29
C CYS A 208 -2.65 -20.01 6.12
N SER A 209 -3.88 -19.95 5.58
CA SER A 209 -4.74 -21.13 5.44
C SER A 209 -4.20 -22.12 4.39
N GLU A 210 -3.55 -21.60 3.33
CA GLU A 210 -3.02 -22.41 2.24
C GLU A 210 -1.68 -21.83 1.77
N GLU A 211 -0.57 -22.50 2.08
CA GLU A 211 0.75 -22.12 1.57
C GLU A 211 0.85 -22.50 0.09
N GLY A 212 1.27 -21.57 -0.77
CA GLY A 212 1.47 -21.86 -2.20
C GLY A 212 2.52 -22.97 -2.44
N PHE A 213 2.30 -23.79 -3.47
CA PHE A 213 3.14 -24.96 -3.76
C PHE A 213 4.65 -24.65 -3.79
N HIS A 214 5.05 -23.54 -4.42
CA HIS A 214 6.45 -23.11 -4.47
C HIS A 214 7.05 -22.88 -3.08
N ASN A 215 6.29 -22.22 -2.19
CA ASN A 215 6.73 -21.95 -0.81
C ASN A 215 6.83 -23.25 0.00
N GLN A 216 5.90 -24.21 -0.19
CA GLN A 216 5.97 -25.53 0.46
C GLN A 216 7.25 -26.28 0.06
N VAL A 217 7.60 -26.26 -1.23
CA VAL A 217 8.83 -26.90 -1.75
C VAL A 217 10.07 -26.23 -1.15
N LEU A 218 10.16 -24.90 -1.19
CA LEU A 218 11.29 -24.17 -0.61
C LEU A 218 11.43 -24.43 0.89
N ARG A 219 10.32 -24.38 1.64
CA ARG A 219 10.31 -24.67 3.08
C ARG A 219 10.84 -26.07 3.39
N LYS A 220 10.44 -27.08 2.61
CA LYS A 220 10.93 -28.46 2.76
C LYS A 220 12.44 -28.53 2.51
N VAL A 221 12.93 -27.91 1.44
CA VAL A 221 14.35 -27.89 1.10
C VAL A 221 15.16 -27.21 2.20
N TYR A 222 14.76 -26.00 2.62
CA TYR A 222 15.48 -25.22 3.63
C TYR A 222 15.51 -25.92 4.99
N LYS A 223 14.41 -26.55 5.40
CA LYS A 223 14.39 -27.38 6.61
C LYS A 223 15.35 -28.57 6.51
N ASN A 224 15.42 -29.25 5.37
CA ASN A 224 16.29 -30.41 5.17
C ASN A 224 17.78 -30.06 5.24
N ILE A 225 18.16 -28.85 4.81
CA ILE A 225 19.56 -28.38 4.91
C ILE A 225 19.85 -27.66 6.24
N GLY A 226 18.94 -27.70 7.20
CA GLY A 226 19.14 -27.15 8.55
C GLY A 226 18.99 -25.63 8.65
N LEU A 227 18.39 -24.96 7.66
CA LEU A 227 18.09 -23.53 7.73
C LEU A 227 16.78 -23.25 8.46
N LYS A 228 16.76 -22.16 9.23
CA LYS A 228 15.56 -21.67 9.92
C LYS A 228 14.57 -21.12 8.88
N VAL A 229 13.32 -21.56 8.96
CA VAL A 229 12.22 -21.06 8.12
C VAL A 229 11.08 -20.60 9.01
N GLU A 230 10.66 -19.35 8.84
CA GLU A 230 9.57 -18.72 9.58
C GLU A 230 8.47 -18.26 8.62
N ASN A 231 7.28 -17.98 9.17
CA ASN A 231 6.23 -17.32 8.41
C ASN A 231 6.47 -15.81 8.43
N VAL A 232 6.22 -15.14 7.32
CA VAL A 232 6.28 -13.68 7.25
C VAL A 232 4.99 -13.11 7.83
N PRO A 233 5.04 -12.28 8.89
CA PRO A 233 3.85 -11.61 9.39
C PRO A 233 3.30 -10.67 8.31
N TRP A 234 1.99 -10.68 8.11
CA TRP A 234 1.32 -9.86 7.10
C TRP A 234 0.02 -9.25 7.62
N ASN A 235 -0.44 -8.13 7.04
CA ASN A 235 -1.67 -7.44 7.43
C ASN A 235 -2.85 -7.78 6.50
N CYS A 236 -3.10 -9.07 6.29
CA CYS A 236 -4.15 -9.55 5.41
C CYS A 236 -4.94 -10.71 6.02
N SER A 237 -6.12 -11.03 5.48
CA SER A 237 -6.90 -12.18 5.95
C SER A 237 -6.19 -13.51 5.64
N GLU A 238 -6.34 -14.50 6.51
CA GLU A 238 -5.61 -15.78 6.45
C GLU A 238 -5.90 -16.59 5.17
N ASP A 239 -7.08 -16.37 4.58
CA ASP A 239 -7.58 -16.97 3.34
C ASP A 239 -7.33 -16.09 2.10
N HIS A 240 -6.64 -14.95 2.25
CA HIS A 240 -6.42 -14.05 1.13
C HIS A 240 -5.46 -14.66 0.10
N SER A 241 -5.95 -14.73 -1.14
CA SER A 241 -5.17 -15.17 -2.29
C SER A 241 -5.36 -14.14 -3.39
N CYS A 242 -4.46 -13.15 -3.48
CA CYS A 242 -4.38 -12.22 -4.60
C CYS A 242 -2.95 -12.20 -5.15
N SER A 243 -2.80 -12.31 -6.47
CA SER A 243 -1.50 -12.30 -7.17
C SER A 243 -1.05 -10.90 -7.60
N SER A 244 -1.93 -9.89 -7.50
CA SER A 244 -1.73 -8.54 -8.06
C SER A 244 -1.60 -7.46 -6.98
N TYR A 245 -1.04 -7.81 -5.83
CA TYR A 245 -1.00 -6.94 -4.64
C TYR A 245 -0.23 -5.62 -4.83
N CYS A 246 0.80 -5.63 -5.68
CA CYS A 246 1.53 -4.42 -6.08
C CYS A 246 0.67 -3.49 -6.95
N TYR A 247 -0.41 -4.00 -7.53
CA TYR A 247 -1.32 -3.27 -8.42
C TYR A 247 -2.67 -2.95 -7.75
N GLY A 248 -2.70 -2.99 -6.42
CA GLY A 248 -3.89 -2.79 -5.61
C GLY A 248 -4.70 -4.08 -5.40
N CYS A 249 -5.23 -4.24 -4.19
CA CYS A 249 -6.00 -5.42 -3.80
C CYS A 249 -7.47 -5.28 -4.23
N LYS A 250 -7.89 -6.01 -5.27
CA LYS A 250 -9.30 -6.05 -5.75
C LYS A 250 -10.30 -6.63 -4.74
N VAL A 251 -9.82 -7.39 -3.75
CA VAL A 251 -10.68 -7.94 -2.68
C VAL A 251 -10.94 -6.89 -1.59
N GLY A 252 -10.02 -5.94 -1.42
CA GLY A 252 -10.04 -4.93 -0.36
C GLY A 252 -9.79 -5.50 1.04
N ASN A 253 -9.02 -6.60 1.14
CA ASN A 253 -8.60 -7.20 2.41
C ASN A 253 -7.18 -6.72 2.83
N LYS A 254 -6.78 -5.54 2.34
CA LYS A 254 -5.50 -4.89 2.64
C LYS A 254 -5.68 -3.76 3.65
#